data_AF-A0A534PEX9-F1
#
_entry.id   AF-A0A534PEX9-F1
#
_cell.length_a   1.000
_cell.length_b   1.000
_cell.length_c   1.000
_cell.angle_alpha   90.00
_cell.angle_beta   90.00
_cell.angle_gamma   90.00
#
_symmetry.space_group_name_H-M   'P 1'
#
loop_
_entity.id
_entity.type
_entity.pdbx_description
1 polymer ?
#
loop_
_entity_poly.entity_id
_entity_poly.type
_entity_poly.pdbx_seq_one_letter_code
_entity_poly.pdbx_strand_id
1 'polypeptide(L)'
;MSTNVKAQVSLPSDHEVEVTRDFNARRGLVYRAYTDPKLVQRWLLGPPGWRMPVCEMDVRAGGKYRWRWRSDEDGKEFGFHGEFQDVSPPNRLVHTEF
;
A
#
# COMPACT_ATOMS: atom_id res chain seq x y z
N MET A 1 6.82 6.76 -25.17
CA MET A 1 5.34 6.81 -25.18
C MET A 1 4.89 6.98 -23.74
N SER A 2 4.38 8.16 -23.40
CA SER A 2 3.89 8.47 -22.05
C SER A 2 2.41 8.11 -22.00
N THR A 3 2.07 6.94 -21.48
CA THR A 3 0.67 6.60 -21.20
C THR A 3 0.28 7.30 -19.90
N ASN A 4 -0.31 8.48 -20.04
CA ASN A 4 -0.87 9.26 -18.95
C ASN A 4 -2.21 8.61 -18.54
N VAL A 5 -2.18 7.37 -18.05
CA VAL A 5 -3.39 6.70 -17.56
C VAL A 5 -3.61 7.16 -16.13
N LYS A 6 -4.52 8.11 -15.98
CA LYS A 6 -5.07 8.47 -14.67
C LYS A 6 -5.72 7.23 -14.06
N ALA A 7 -5.59 7.06 -12.75
CA ALA A 7 -6.39 6.05 -12.05
C ALA A 7 -7.88 6.32 -12.29
N GLN A 8 -8.65 5.27 -12.56
CA GLN A 8 -10.10 5.32 -12.56
C GLN A 8 -10.60 4.95 -11.16
N VAL A 9 -11.57 5.72 -10.64
CA VAL A 9 -12.16 5.49 -9.33
C VAL A 9 -13.67 5.36 -9.48
N SER A 10 -14.25 4.33 -8.85
CA SER A 10 -15.69 4.09 -8.78
C SER A 10 -16.09 3.83 -7.32
N LEU A 11 -17.37 4.04 -7.00
CA LEU A 11 -17.97 3.78 -5.70
C LEU A 11 -19.13 2.80 -5.91
N PRO A 12 -18.87 1.48 -5.94
CA PRO A 12 -19.91 0.49 -6.25
C PRO A 12 -21.05 0.45 -5.23
N SER A 13 -20.79 0.86 -3.99
CA SER A 13 -21.76 0.99 -2.90
C SER A 13 -21.31 2.06 -1.90
N ASP A 14 -22.15 2.35 -0.89
CA ASP A 14 -21.85 3.34 0.16
C ASP A 14 -20.63 2.97 1.03
N HIS A 15 -20.15 1.73 0.94
CA HIS A 15 -19.06 1.20 1.77
C HIS A 15 -17.87 0.68 0.96
N GLU A 16 -17.84 0.89 -0.35
CA GLU A 16 -16.81 0.36 -1.23
C GLU A 16 -16.18 1.45 -2.10
N VAL A 17 -14.85 1.37 -2.22
CA VAL A 17 -14.07 2.18 -3.16
C VAL A 17 -13.29 1.23 -4.05
N GLU A 18 -13.48 1.34 -5.36
CA GLU A 18 -12.71 0.59 -6.34
C GLU A 18 -11.79 1.55 -7.11
N VAL A 19 -10.51 1.19 -7.19
CA VAL A 19 -9.49 1.95 -7.91
C VAL A 19 -8.83 1.05 -8.94
N THR A 20 -8.99 1.39 -10.21
CA THR A 20 -8.30 0.72 -11.33
C THR A 20 -7.18 1.61 -11.84
N ARG A 21 -6.01 1.02 -12.10
CA ARG A 21 -4.88 1.75 -12.66
C ARG A 21 -3.97 0.84 -13.48
N ASP A 22 -3.67 1.27 -14.70
CA ASP A 22 -2.68 0.61 -15.54
C ASP A 22 -1.26 1.03 -15.19
N PHE A 23 -0.34 0.05 -15.25
CA PHE A 23 1.08 0.28 -15.09
C PHE A 23 1.82 -0.29 -16.31
N ASN A 24 2.73 0.50 -16.89
CA ASN A 24 3.66 0.01 -17.91
C ASN A 24 4.81 -0.77 -17.25
N ALA A 25 4.46 -1.84 -16.52
CA ALA A 25 5.38 -2.70 -15.79
C ALA A 25 4.80 -4.12 -15.71
N ARG A 26 5.68 -5.11 -15.52
CA ARG A 26 5.24 -6.49 -15.27
C ARG A 26 4.50 -6.56 -13.93
N ARG A 27 3.41 -7.31 -13.86
CA ARG A 27 2.59 -7.48 -12.63
C ARG A 27 3.42 -7.84 -11.39
N GLY A 28 4.46 -8.66 -11.53
CA GLY A 28 5.32 -9.04 -10.42
C GLY A 28 6.10 -7.87 -9.80
N LEU A 29 6.45 -6.85 -10.60
CA LEU A 29 7.09 -5.64 -10.08
C LEU A 29 6.11 -4.77 -9.31
N VAL A 30 4.87 -4.66 -9.81
CA VAL A 30 3.79 -3.96 -9.11
C VAL A 30 3.47 -4.67 -7.80
N TYR A 31 3.30 -5.99 -7.82
CA TYR A 31 3.09 -6.80 -6.62
C TYR A 31 4.22 -6.62 -5.59
N ARG A 32 5.48 -6.61 -6.05
CA ARG A 32 6.63 -6.36 -5.18
C ARG A 32 6.58 -4.97 -4.54
N ALA A 33 6.07 -3.96 -5.22
CA ALA A 33 5.90 -2.62 -4.65
C ALA A 33 4.96 -2.60 -3.43
N TYR A 34 4.02 -3.55 -3.34
CA TYR A 34 3.10 -3.71 -2.20
C TYR A 34 3.57 -4.70 -1.14
N THR A 35 4.62 -5.49 -1.39
CA THR A 35 5.02 -6.62 -0.53
C THR A 35 6.46 -6.58 -0.03
N ASP A 36 7.32 -5.76 -0.64
CA ASP A 36 8.67 -5.47 -0.16
C ASP A 36 8.62 -4.19 0.70
N PRO A 37 8.87 -4.26 2.02
CA PRO A 37 8.78 -3.10 2.91
C PRO A 37 9.62 -1.90 2.44
N LYS A 38 10.80 -2.18 1.87
CA LYS A 38 11.70 -1.13 1.36
C LYS A 38 11.12 -0.41 0.14
N LEU A 39 10.24 -1.07 -0.62
CA LEU A 39 9.56 -0.46 -1.75
C LEU A 39 8.27 0.24 -1.32
N VAL A 40 7.50 -0.33 -0.38
CA VAL A 40 6.30 0.31 0.18
C VAL A 40 6.63 1.71 0.71
N GLN A 41 7.71 1.83 1.49
CA GLN A 41 8.20 3.10 2.04
C GLN A 41 8.52 4.17 0.98
N ARG A 42 8.70 3.80 -0.29
CA ARG A 42 9.05 4.74 -1.36
C ARG A 42 7.84 5.36 -2.06
N TRP A 43 6.65 4.76 -1.95
CA TRP A 43 5.47 5.23 -2.69
C TRP A 43 4.24 5.43 -1.80
N LEU A 44 4.08 4.67 -0.72
CA LEU A 44 2.99 4.84 0.23
C LEU A 44 3.39 5.91 1.27
N LEU A 45 3.46 7.14 0.78
CA LEU A 45 3.87 8.29 1.57
C LEU A 45 2.68 8.87 2.35
N GLY A 46 2.97 9.46 3.50
CA GLY A 46 1.99 10.25 4.24
C GLY A 46 1.82 11.64 3.61
N PRO A 47 1.28 12.61 4.37
CA PRO A 47 1.26 14.00 3.95
C PRO A 47 2.67 14.52 3.59
N PRO A 48 2.78 15.62 2.83
CA PRO A 48 4.08 16.24 2.52
C PRO A 48 4.91 16.47 3.79
N GLY A 49 6.20 16.11 3.77
CA GLY A 49 7.10 16.22 4.93
C GLY A 49 7.04 15.04 5.91
N TRP A 50 6.27 13.99 5.61
CA TRP A 50 6.20 12.79 6.44
C TRP A 50 7.04 11.65 5.86
N ARG A 51 7.61 10.84 6.75
CA ARG A 51 8.30 9.58 6.42
C ARG A 51 7.62 8.41 7.11
N MET A 52 7.84 7.18 6.61
CA MET A 52 7.35 5.95 7.23
C MET A 52 8.48 5.21 7.96
N PRO A 53 8.86 5.60 9.20
CA PRO A 53 9.96 4.95 9.92
C PRO A 53 9.70 3.48 10.31
N VAL A 54 8.43 3.08 10.46
CA VAL A 54 8.07 1.68 10.74
C VAL A 54 7.32 1.11 9.55
N CYS A 55 7.89 0.08 8.93
CA CYS A 55 7.27 -0.70 7.88
C CYS A 55 7.61 -2.18 8.12
N GLU A 56 6.81 -2.83 8.96
CA GLU A 56 6.98 -4.24 9.31
C GLU A 56 5.87 -5.04 8.64
N MET A 57 6.21 -6.09 7.90
CA MET A 57 5.25 -6.85 7.11
C MET A 57 5.66 -8.33 7.07
N ASP A 58 4.84 -9.21 7.61
CA ASP A 58 4.94 -10.66 7.44
C ASP A 58 4.00 -11.09 6.29
N VAL A 59 4.47 -10.99 5.05
CA VAL A 59 3.63 -11.12 3.85
C VAL A 59 3.32 -12.59 3.52
N ARG A 60 2.40 -13.16 4.27
CA ARG A 60 1.80 -14.49 4.09
C ARG A 60 0.40 -14.50 4.69
N ALA A 61 -0.46 -15.45 4.32
CA ALA A 61 -1.78 -15.58 4.95
C ALA A 61 -1.65 -15.76 6.48
N GLY A 62 -2.44 -15.00 7.23
CA GLY A 62 -2.37 -14.88 8.69
C GLY A 62 -1.18 -14.09 9.24
N GLY A 63 -0.33 -13.54 8.36
CA GLY A 63 0.79 -12.70 8.73
C GLY A 63 0.34 -11.27 9.03
N LYS A 64 1.01 -10.60 9.96
CA LYS A 64 0.64 -9.25 10.41
C LYS A 64 1.53 -8.18 9.79
N TYR A 65 1.00 -6.96 9.70
CA TYR A 65 1.79 -5.79 9.35
C TYR A 65 1.57 -4.64 10.33
N ARG A 66 2.56 -3.75 10.38
CA ARG A 66 2.53 -2.51 11.16
C ARG A 66 3.23 -1.41 10.39
N TRP A 67 2.50 -0.33 10.13
CA TRP A 67 3.01 0.88 9.48
C TRP A 67 2.88 2.07 10.42
N ARG A 68 3.91 2.92 10.48
CA ARG A 68 3.87 4.21 11.17
C ARG A 68 4.49 5.26 10.30
N TRP A 69 3.77 6.36 10.15
CA TRP A 69 4.30 7.59 9.58
C TRP A 69 4.60 8.59 10.69
N ARG A 70 5.63 9.39 10.47
CA ARG A 70 6.03 10.49 11.33
C ARG A 70 6.32 11.74 10.51
N SER A 71 5.81 12.87 10.98
CA SER A 71 6.14 14.21 10.49
C SER A 71 7.58 14.57 10.87
N ASP A 72 8.38 15.02 9.89
CA ASP A 72 9.73 15.50 10.17
C ASP A 72 9.77 16.89 10.79
N GLU A 73 8.67 17.66 10.68
CA GLU A 73 8.58 19.04 11.16
C GLU A 73 8.24 19.10 12.65
N ASP A 74 7.22 18.34 13.08
CA ASP A 74 6.66 18.43 14.44
C ASP A 74 6.63 17.08 15.18
N GLY A 75 7.12 16.01 14.57
CA GLY A 75 7.23 14.69 15.19
C GLY A 75 5.89 13.97 15.40
N LYS A 76 4.76 14.51 14.94
CA LYS A 76 3.45 13.84 15.03
C LYS A 76 3.47 12.51 14.28
N GLU A 77 2.71 11.55 14.78
CA GLU A 77 2.64 10.20 14.21
C GLU A 77 1.20 9.73 14.01
N PHE A 78 1.01 8.90 12.99
CA PHE A 78 -0.15 8.02 12.85
C PHE A 78 0.32 6.67 12.29
N GLY A 79 -0.54 5.67 12.35
CA GLY A 79 -0.21 4.37 11.78
C GLY A 79 -1.41 3.49 11.59
N PHE A 80 -1.16 2.42 10.87
CA PHE A 80 -2.11 1.37 10.58
C PHE A 80 -1.50 0.02 10.92
N HIS A 81 -2.34 -0.92 11.29
CA HIS A 81 -1.95 -2.31 11.42
C HIS A 81 -3.04 -3.23 10.91
N GLY A 82 -2.66 -4.47 10.60
CA GLY A 82 -3.62 -5.43 10.09
C GLY A 82 -3.04 -6.80 9.89
N GLU A 83 -3.82 -7.65 9.23
CA GLU A 83 -3.49 -9.02 8.91
C GLU A 83 -3.71 -9.29 7.42
N PHE A 84 -2.75 -9.95 6.78
CA PHE A 84 -2.90 -10.46 5.42
C PHE A 84 -3.81 -11.69 5.42
N GLN A 85 -4.98 -11.59 4.81
CA GLN A 85 -5.97 -12.66 4.75
C GLN A 85 -5.70 -13.63 3.57
N ASP A 86 -5.33 -13.10 2.41
CA ASP A 86 -4.98 -13.87 1.21
C ASP A 86 -3.73 -13.26 0.56
N VAL A 87 -2.73 -14.10 0.30
CA VAL A 87 -1.47 -13.74 -0.33
C VAL A 87 -1.23 -14.74 -1.46
N SER A 88 -1.53 -14.32 -2.68
CA SER A 88 -1.42 -15.16 -3.88
C SER A 88 -0.55 -14.46 -4.94
N PRO A 89 0.79 -14.54 -4.83
CA PRO A 89 1.68 -13.83 -5.73
C PRO A 89 1.57 -14.33 -7.19
N PRO A 90 1.71 -13.44 -8.19
CA PRO A 90 1.75 -11.97 -8.11
C PRO A 90 0.36 -11.34 -8.34
N ASN A 91 -0.72 -12.10 -8.11
CA ASN A 91 -2.05 -11.77 -8.64
C ASN A 91 -2.95 -11.08 -7.60
N ARG A 92 -2.84 -11.44 -6.31
CA ARG A 92 -3.78 -10.98 -5.29
C ARG A 92 -3.11 -10.81 -3.92
N LEU A 93 -3.51 -9.75 -3.23
CA LEU A 93 -3.14 -9.44 -1.86
C LEU A 93 -4.38 -8.86 -1.17
N VAL A 94 -4.85 -9.48 -0.08
CA VAL A 94 -5.99 -9.03 0.72
C VAL A 94 -5.52 -8.85 2.15
N HIS A 95 -5.84 -7.72 2.76
CA HIS A 95 -5.52 -7.46 4.17
C HIS A 95 -6.62 -6.63 4.82
N THR A 96 -6.73 -6.75 6.13
CA THR A 96 -7.49 -5.82 6.97
C THR A 96 -6.64 -4.59 7.29
N GLU A 97 -7.29 -3.50 7.68
CA GLU A 97 -6.64 -2.29 8.17
C GLU A 97 -7.41 -1.75 9.38
N PHE A 98 -6.68 -1.47 10.48
CA PHE A 98 -7.20 -0.93 11.73
C PHE A 98 -6.30 0.21 12.23
#